data_AF-A0A1J5KDA4-F1
#
_entry.id   AF-A0A1J5KDA4-F1
#
_cell.length_a   1.000
_cell.length_b   1.000
_cell.length_c   1.000
_cell.angle_alpha   90.00
_cell.angle_beta   90.00
_cell.angle_gamma   90.00
#
_symmetry.space_group_name_H-M   'P 1'
#
loop_
_entity.id
_entity.type
_entity.pdbx_description
1 polymer ?
#
loop_
_entity_poly.entity_id
_entity_poly.type
_entity_poly.pdbx_seq_one_letter_code
_entity_poly.pdbx_strand_id
1 'polypeptide(L)'
;MTDLVKTFSKHVEVVGRKQGLAKVFNDVLRMGICSFHRVNIQSRLTEKDEANEALYVETIKPYTKEELTELAKALGVLQVNVLKNPYSDILGDYFTLHITRGQNGQFFTPDPVCEFMAAITHGDKDKKGARVFDPACGSGRMLLAAAKNSPDNFFFGADNDLTCARMATLNFFLNGLRGEVAWMNSLSNEWYGGWQVNVNGLGIVPIEKEQSYSWHNGALEQKENKPNGGEQFTLF
;
A
#
# COMPACT_ATOMS: atom_id res chain seq x y z
N MET A 1 -4.06 -20.70 -5.24
CA MET A 1 -4.35 -19.41 -5.90
C MET A 1 -5.84 -19.20 -5.91
N THR A 2 -6.33 -18.20 -5.18
CA THR A 2 -7.76 -17.87 -5.13
C THR A 2 -8.25 -17.50 -6.54
N ASP A 3 -9.55 -17.69 -6.79
CA ASP A 3 -10.17 -17.37 -8.08
C ASP A 3 -10.00 -15.88 -8.48
N LEU A 4 -9.91 -15.01 -7.48
CA LEU A 4 -9.73 -13.57 -7.67
C LEU A 4 -8.30 -13.20 -8.11
N VAL A 5 -7.26 -13.88 -7.60
CA VAL A 5 -5.89 -13.66 -8.09
C VAL A 5 -5.81 -14.01 -9.57
N LYS A 6 -6.41 -15.14 -9.99
CA LYS A 6 -6.46 -15.52 -11.42
C LYS A 6 -7.22 -14.50 -12.26
N THR A 7 -8.31 -13.96 -11.74
CA THR A 7 -9.12 -12.96 -12.43
C THR A 7 -8.36 -11.63 -12.56
N PHE A 8 -7.67 -11.20 -11.51
CA PHE A 8 -6.78 -10.04 -11.55
C PHE A 8 -5.66 -10.26 -12.58
N SER A 9 -4.96 -11.39 -12.51
CA SER A 9 -3.90 -11.74 -13.46
C SER A 9 -4.38 -11.68 -14.90
N LYS A 10 -5.57 -12.22 -15.19
CA LYS A 10 -6.14 -12.21 -16.54
C LYS A 10 -6.24 -10.79 -17.12
N HIS A 11 -6.76 -9.84 -16.36
CA HIS A 11 -6.94 -8.46 -16.83
C HIS A 11 -5.59 -7.75 -17.04
N VAL A 12 -4.64 -7.93 -16.13
CA VAL A 12 -3.31 -7.32 -16.22
C VAL A 12 -2.49 -7.94 -17.37
N GLU A 13 -2.52 -9.26 -17.53
CA GLU A 13 -1.73 -9.97 -18.54
C GLU A 13 -2.21 -9.70 -19.97
N VAL A 14 -3.52 -9.53 -20.20
CA VAL A 14 -4.06 -9.20 -21.52
C VAL A 14 -3.43 -7.91 -22.06
N VAL A 15 -3.30 -6.89 -21.21
CA VAL A 15 -2.64 -5.62 -21.57
C VAL A 15 -1.11 -5.76 -21.53
N GLY A 16 -0.59 -6.51 -20.55
CA GLY A 16 0.83 -6.73 -20.32
C GLY A 16 1.58 -7.40 -21.49
N ARG A 17 0.89 -8.18 -22.34
CA ARG A 17 1.48 -8.79 -23.55
C ARG A 17 2.07 -7.77 -24.52
N LYS A 18 1.46 -6.60 -24.64
CA LYS A 18 1.89 -5.53 -25.56
C LYS A 18 2.75 -4.48 -24.86
N GLN A 19 2.38 -4.13 -23.62
CA GLN A 19 2.92 -2.96 -22.91
C GLN A 19 4.01 -3.31 -21.88
N GLY A 20 4.25 -4.61 -21.66
CA GLY A 20 5.18 -5.11 -20.64
C GLY A 20 4.51 -5.28 -19.28
N LEU A 21 4.60 -6.48 -18.70
CA LEU A 21 3.80 -6.85 -17.52
C LEU A 21 4.12 -6.01 -16.27
N ALA A 22 5.41 -5.78 -15.99
CA ALA A 22 5.85 -4.99 -14.84
C ALA A 22 5.44 -3.51 -14.95
N LYS A 23 5.45 -2.96 -16.17
CA LYS A 23 4.97 -1.61 -16.46
C LYS A 23 3.47 -1.52 -16.20
N VAL A 24 2.68 -2.42 -16.78
CA VAL A 24 1.22 -2.42 -16.61
C VAL A 24 0.84 -2.59 -15.15
N PHE A 25 1.50 -3.49 -14.43
CA PHE A 25 1.25 -3.67 -13.00
C PHE A 25 1.51 -2.38 -12.21
N ASN A 26 2.64 -1.72 -12.45
CA ASN A 26 2.95 -0.43 -11.83
C ASN A 26 1.93 0.66 -12.19
N ASP A 27 1.48 0.69 -13.44
CA ASP A 27 0.48 1.67 -13.91
C ASP A 27 -0.88 1.42 -13.26
N VAL A 28 -1.30 0.15 -13.05
CA VAL A 28 -2.52 -0.17 -12.27
C VAL A 28 -2.43 0.37 -10.85
N LEU A 29 -1.29 0.18 -10.18
CA LEU A 29 -1.09 0.73 -8.83
C LEU A 29 -1.19 2.25 -8.81
N ARG A 30 -0.51 2.90 -9.76
CA ARG A 30 -0.52 4.36 -9.91
C ARG A 30 -1.90 4.89 -10.23
N MET A 31 -2.63 4.26 -11.15
CA MET A 31 -4.02 4.58 -11.46
C MET A 31 -4.91 4.48 -10.22
N GLY A 32 -4.75 3.43 -9.41
CA GLY A 32 -5.47 3.26 -8.16
C GLY A 32 -5.19 4.41 -7.19
N ILE A 33 -3.92 4.71 -6.95
CA ILE A 33 -3.50 5.81 -6.06
C ILE A 33 -4.08 7.16 -6.51
N CYS A 34 -3.98 7.47 -7.81
CA CYS A 34 -4.52 8.71 -8.35
C CYS A 34 -6.05 8.78 -8.30
N SER A 35 -6.73 7.65 -8.54
CA SER A 35 -8.19 7.58 -8.47
C SER A 35 -8.70 7.79 -7.05
N PHE A 36 -7.98 7.23 -6.07
CA PHE A 36 -8.30 7.32 -4.65
C PHE A 36 -7.68 8.54 -3.95
N HIS A 37 -7.23 9.53 -4.73
CA HIS A 37 -6.71 10.76 -4.19
C HIS A 37 -7.77 11.47 -3.32
N ARG A 38 -7.35 12.01 -2.16
CA ARG A 38 -8.27 12.64 -1.19
C ARG A 38 -9.14 13.73 -1.81
N VAL A 39 -8.56 14.58 -2.66
CA VAL A 39 -9.30 15.66 -3.33
C VAL A 39 -10.42 15.09 -4.19
N ASN A 40 -10.15 14.04 -4.98
CA ASN A 40 -11.15 13.39 -5.82
C ASN A 40 -12.34 12.86 -5.01
N ILE A 41 -12.04 12.21 -3.88
CA ILE A 41 -13.06 11.61 -3.02
C ILE A 41 -13.86 12.68 -2.25
N GLN A 42 -13.17 13.57 -1.53
CA GLN A 42 -13.82 14.49 -0.60
C GLN A 42 -14.58 15.61 -1.31
N SER A 43 -14.07 16.09 -2.46
CA SER A 43 -14.79 17.06 -3.29
C SER A 43 -15.86 16.40 -4.16
N ARG A 44 -15.90 15.06 -4.25
CA ARG A 44 -16.75 14.32 -5.21
C ARG A 44 -16.49 14.75 -6.65
N LEU A 45 -15.20 14.88 -6.99
CA LEU A 45 -14.71 15.28 -8.31
C LEU A 45 -15.09 16.71 -8.74
N THR A 46 -15.52 17.58 -7.82
CA THR A 46 -15.76 19.00 -8.13
C THR A 46 -14.47 19.82 -8.13
N GLU A 47 -13.47 19.37 -7.38
CA GLU A 47 -12.13 19.95 -7.34
C GLU A 47 -11.11 18.98 -7.92
N LYS A 48 -9.97 19.53 -8.35
CA LYS A 48 -8.88 18.78 -8.95
C LYS A 48 -7.57 19.16 -8.31
N ASP A 49 -6.76 18.16 -8.01
CA ASP A 49 -5.34 18.34 -7.74
C ASP A 49 -4.60 18.25 -9.08
N GLU A 50 -3.98 19.34 -9.52
CA GLU A 50 -3.38 19.45 -10.85
C GLU A 50 -2.24 18.44 -11.06
N ALA A 51 -1.42 18.21 -10.03
CA ALA A 51 -0.31 17.26 -10.09
C ALA A 51 -0.82 15.82 -10.20
N ASN A 52 -1.84 15.45 -9.42
CA ASN A 52 -2.48 14.15 -9.48
C ASN A 52 -3.14 13.89 -10.84
N GLU A 53 -3.87 14.88 -11.39
CA GLU A 53 -4.52 14.76 -12.70
C GLU A 53 -3.48 14.61 -13.82
N ALA A 54 -2.40 15.39 -13.77
CA ALA A 54 -1.30 15.29 -14.73
C ALA A 54 -0.66 13.89 -14.69
N LEU A 55 -0.37 13.37 -13.50
CA LEU A 55 0.18 12.03 -13.30
C LEU A 55 -0.77 10.94 -13.81
N TYR A 56 -2.07 11.06 -13.53
CA TYR A 56 -3.07 10.12 -14.03
C TYR A 56 -3.14 10.13 -15.56
N VAL A 57 -3.22 11.31 -16.17
CA VAL A 57 -3.27 11.48 -17.63
C VAL A 57 -2.02 10.92 -18.31
N GLU A 58 -0.83 11.19 -17.76
CA GLU A 58 0.43 10.63 -18.25
C GLU A 58 0.41 9.09 -18.21
N THR A 59 -0.11 8.53 -17.12
CA THR A 59 -0.19 7.08 -16.92
C THR A 59 -1.11 6.41 -17.92
N ILE A 60 -2.28 6.99 -18.21
CA ILE A 60 -3.27 6.39 -19.11
C ILE A 60 -2.96 6.63 -20.59
N LYS A 61 -2.18 7.67 -20.93
CA LYS A 61 -1.87 8.10 -22.31
C LYS A 61 -1.41 6.97 -23.25
N PRO A 62 -0.59 5.98 -22.83
CA PRO A 62 -0.13 4.91 -23.72
C PRO A 62 -1.18 3.83 -24.05
N TYR A 63 -2.34 3.87 -23.39
CA TYR A 63 -3.35 2.81 -23.44
C TYR A 63 -4.55 3.19 -24.30
N THR A 64 -5.06 2.21 -25.04
CA THR A 64 -6.36 2.28 -25.73
C THR A 64 -7.52 2.24 -24.74
N LYS A 65 -8.72 2.62 -25.19
CA LYS A 65 -9.93 2.57 -24.35
C LYS A 65 -10.24 1.14 -23.87
N GLU A 66 -10.00 0.16 -24.72
CA GLU A 66 -10.21 -1.25 -24.43
C GLU A 66 -9.21 -1.74 -23.37
N GLU A 67 -7.93 -1.37 -23.49
CA GLU A 67 -6.90 -1.67 -22.48
C GLU A 67 -7.26 -1.00 -21.14
N LEU A 68 -7.65 0.28 -21.14
CA LEU A 68 -8.07 0.98 -19.92
C LEU A 68 -9.29 0.34 -19.26
N THR A 69 -10.21 -0.22 -20.06
CA THR A 69 -11.35 -0.97 -19.54
C THR A 69 -10.91 -2.23 -18.79
N GLU A 70 -9.90 -2.94 -19.30
CA GLU A 70 -9.33 -4.11 -18.60
C GLU A 70 -8.59 -3.69 -17.32
N LEU A 71 -7.83 -2.60 -17.33
CA LEU A 71 -7.15 -2.09 -16.13
C LEU A 71 -8.14 -1.62 -15.06
N ALA A 72 -9.25 -0.98 -15.46
CA ALA A 72 -10.34 -0.62 -14.55
C ALA A 72 -11.01 -1.86 -13.93
N LYS A 73 -11.21 -2.93 -14.70
CA LYS A 73 -11.69 -4.22 -14.17
C LYS A 73 -10.69 -4.82 -13.18
N ALA A 74 -9.39 -4.73 -13.45
CA ALA A 74 -8.35 -5.20 -12.52
C ALA A 74 -8.46 -4.48 -11.16
N LEU A 75 -8.60 -3.15 -11.14
CA LEU A 75 -8.86 -2.39 -9.91
C LEU A 75 -10.17 -2.82 -9.22
N GLY A 76 -11.23 -3.07 -10.00
CA GLY A 76 -12.50 -3.60 -9.48
C GLY A 76 -12.34 -4.97 -8.79
N VAL A 77 -11.50 -5.86 -9.33
CA VAL A 77 -11.20 -7.16 -8.71
C VAL A 77 -10.53 -6.99 -7.34
N LEU A 78 -9.64 -6.00 -7.18
CA LEU A 78 -9.02 -5.70 -5.89
C LEU A 78 -10.07 -5.30 -4.84
N GLN A 79 -11.02 -4.44 -5.21
CA GLN A 79 -12.11 -4.05 -4.31
C GLN A 79 -13.02 -5.24 -3.95
N VAL A 80 -13.39 -6.06 -4.94
CA VAL A 80 -14.17 -7.28 -4.70
C VAL A 80 -13.43 -8.25 -3.80
N ASN A 81 -12.10 -8.33 -3.91
CA ASN A 81 -11.30 -9.16 -3.03
C ASN A 81 -11.34 -8.67 -1.59
N VAL A 82 -11.15 -7.38 -1.33
CA VAL A 82 -11.22 -6.88 0.05
C VAL A 82 -12.60 -7.13 0.67
N LEU A 83 -13.68 -7.03 -0.12
CA LEU A 83 -15.02 -7.35 0.36
C LEU A 83 -15.21 -8.83 0.74
N LYS A 84 -14.56 -9.75 0.02
CA LYS A 84 -14.69 -11.20 0.24
C LYS A 84 -13.66 -11.76 1.22
N ASN A 85 -12.45 -11.21 1.19
CA ASN A 85 -11.26 -11.65 1.90
C ASN A 85 -10.55 -10.40 2.47
N PRO A 86 -11.12 -9.74 3.48
CA PRO A 86 -10.53 -8.53 4.05
C PRO A 86 -9.12 -8.81 4.57
N TYR A 87 -8.23 -7.83 4.44
CA TYR A 87 -6.82 -7.89 4.83
C TYR A 87 -5.97 -8.93 4.08
N SER A 88 -6.43 -9.44 2.93
CA SER A 88 -5.62 -10.30 2.05
C SER A 88 -4.82 -9.51 1.01
N ASP A 89 -3.69 -10.06 0.58
CA ASP A 89 -2.70 -9.37 -0.28
C ASP A 89 -2.60 -9.98 -1.70
N ILE A 90 -3.60 -9.71 -2.53
CA ILE A 90 -3.57 -10.13 -3.94
C ILE A 90 -2.44 -9.46 -4.73
N LEU A 91 -2.12 -8.20 -4.40
CA LEU A 91 -1.09 -7.44 -5.11
C LEU A 91 0.29 -8.08 -4.90
N GLY A 92 0.63 -8.42 -3.65
CA GLY A 92 1.89 -9.08 -3.37
C GLY A 92 1.95 -10.49 -3.94
N ASP A 93 0.86 -11.26 -3.87
CA ASP A 93 0.80 -12.58 -4.50
C ASP A 93 1.04 -12.51 -6.02
N TYR A 94 0.37 -11.57 -6.70
CA TYR A 94 0.58 -11.34 -8.12
C TYR A 94 2.03 -10.92 -8.42
N PHE A 95 2.58 -9.99 -7.64
CA PHE A 95 3.93 -9.47 -7.82
C PHE A 95 4.98 -10.57 -7.68
N THR A 96 4.93 -11.39 -6.62
CA THR A 96 5.87 -12.50 -6.42
C THR A 96 5.76 -13.54 -7.54
N LEU A 97 4.55 -13.88 -7.98
CA LEU A 97 4.33 -14.92 -8.98
C LEU A 97 4.68 -14.48 -10.41
N HIS A 98 4.33 -13.25 -10.78
CA HIS A 98 4.34 -12.82 -12.19
C HIS A 98 5.41 -11.78 -12.50
N ILE A 99 5.80 -10.95 -11.52
CA ILE A 99 6.74 -9.84 -11.72
C ILE A 99 8.16 -10.22 -11.30
N THR A 100 8.37 -10.53 -10.02
CA THR A 100 9.72 -10.86 -9.54
C THR A 100 10.10 -12.30 -9.85
N ARG A 101 9.14 -13.23 -9.76
CA ARG A 101 9.39 -14.67 -9.85
C ARG A 101 10.49 -15.13 -8.86
N GLY A 102 10.59 -14.44 -7.72
CA GLY A 102 11.65 -14.68 -6.73
C GLY A 102 13.04 -14.16 -7.10
N GLN A 103 13.17 -13.40 -8.18
CA GLN A 103 14.44 -12.71 -8.50
C GLN A 103 14.84 -11.76 -7.37
N ASN A 104 16.16 -11.65 -7.16
CA ASN A 104 16.76 -10.89 -6.05
C ASN A 104 16.34 -11.36 -4.64
N GLY A 105 15.79 -12.58 -4.51
CA GLY A 105 15.35 -13.10 -3.22
C GLY A 105 14.10 -12.43 -2.66
N GLN A 106 13.37 -11.65 -3.48
CA GLN A 106 12.18 -10.93 -3.06
C GLN A 106 10.99 -11.89 -2.95
N PHE A 107 10.89 -12.56 -1.81
CA PHE A 107 9.74 -13.34 -1.39
C PHE A 107 9.02 -12.60 -0.28
N PHE A 108 7.72 -12.34 -0.45
CA PHE A 108 6.94 -11.80 0.65
C PHE A 108 6.72 -12.85 1.73
N THR A 109 6.66 -12.38 2.98
CA THR A 109 6.39 -13.20 4.15
C THR A 109 5.06 -13.95 3.96
N PRO A 110 5.03 -15.29 4.05
CA PRO A 110 3.79 -16.05 3.88
C PRO A 110 2.73 -15.68 4.93
N ASP A 111 1.46 -15.69 4.55
CA ASP A 111 0.34 -15.26 5.42
C ASP A 111 0.35 -15.89 6.81
N PRO A 112 0.60 -17.21 7.01
CA PRO A 112 0.63 -17.80 8.34
C PRO A 112 1.73 -17.22 9.24
N VAL A 113 2.87 -16.80 8.65
CA VAL A 113 3.96 -16.16 9.39
C VAL A 113 3.57 -14.72 9.76
N CYS A 114 2.90 -14.01 8.84
CA CYS A 114 2.37 -12.67 9.13
C CYS A 114 1.35 -12.71 10.28
N GLU A 115 0.39 -13.64 10.23
CA GLU A 115 -0.63 -13.81 11.27
C GLU A 115 -0.01 -14.19 12.62
N PHE A 116 0.98 -15.09 12.61
CA PHE A 116 1.71 -15.47 13.82
C PHE A 116 2.46 -14.29 14.45
N MET A 117 3.21 -13.52 13.65
CA MET A 117 3.95 -12.35 14.13
C MET A 117 2.99 -11.25 14.63
N ALA A 118 1.90 -11.01 13.92
CA ALA A 118 0.87 -10.07 14.37
C ALA A 118 0.31 -10.46 15.73
N ALA A 119 0.00 -11.75 15.94
CA ALA A 119 -0.52 -12.28 17.20
C ALA A 119 0.46 -12.13 18.37
N ILE A 120 1.76 -12.39 18.16
CA ILE A 120 2.76 -12.27 19.23
C ILE A 120 3.05 -10.81 19.57
N THR A 121 3.20 -9.93 18.57
CA THR A 121 3.60 -8.53 18.82
C THR A 121 2.47 -7.70 19.42
N HIS A 122 1.22 -7.98 19.05
CA HIS A 122 0.06 -7.25 19.59
C HIS A 122 -0.55 -7.91 20.83
N GLY A 123 -0.47 -9.24 20.96
CA GLY A 123 -1.10 -10.02 22.03
C GLY A 123 -2.63 -9.92 22.05
N ASP A 124 -3.26 -10.42 23.13
CA ASP A 124 -4.72 -10.38 23.34
C ASP A 124 -5.29 -8.99 23.74
N LYS A 125 -4.51 -7.92 23.59
CA LYS A 125 -4.93 -6.58 24.04
C LYS A 125 -5.50 -5.80 22.86
N ASP A 126 -6.75 -5.37 22.98
CA ASP A 126 -7.37 -4.32 22.15
C ASP A 126 -6.63 -2.99 22.36
N LYS A 127 -5.46 -2.86 21.73
CA LYS A 127 -4.64 -1.64 21.79
C LYS A 127 -5.13 -0.67 20.73
N LYS A 128 -6.21 0.04 21.00
CA LYS A 128 -6.76 1.05 20.08
C LYS A 128 -5.86 2.29 20.03
N GLY A 129 -5.65 2.84 18.83
CA GLY A 129 -4.87 4.06 18.62
C GLY A 129 -3.36 3.89 18.78
N ALA A 130 -2.85 2.66 18.82
CA ALA A 130 -1.42 2.39 18.80
C ALA A 130 -0.82 2.68 17.42
N ARG A 131 0.51 2.81 17.36
CA ARG A 131 1.27 2.96 16.12
C ARG A 131 2.02 1.68 15.81
N VAL A 132 1.89 1.15 14.60
CA VAL A 132 2.49 -0.12 14.17
C VAL A 132 3.42 0.16 12.99
N PHE A 133 4.70 -0.19 13.12
CA PHE A 133 5.74 0.15 12.15
C PHE A 133 6.37 -1.09 11.51
N ASP A 134 6.60 -1.04 10.20
CA ASP A 134 7.36 -2.03 9.44
C ASP A 134 8.36 -1.31 8.49
N PRO A 135 9.69 -1.37 8.75
CA PRO A 135 10.72 -0.67 7.98
C PRO A 135 11.00 -1.26 6.59
N ALA A 136 10.46 -2.44 6.26
CA ALA A 136 10.69 -3.11 4.98
C ALA A 136 9.39 -3.82 4.56
N CYS A 137 8.34 -3.03 4.42
CA CYS A 137 6.97 -3.51 4.48
C CYS A 137 6.52 -4.31 3.25
N GLY A 138 7.26 -4.25 2.14
CA GLY A 138 6.90 -4.91 0.89
C GLY A 138 5.53 -4.43 0.41
N SER A 139 4.61 -5.37 0.20
CA SER A 139 3.20 -5.08 -0.12
C SER A 139 2.36 -4.59 1.08
N GLY A 140 2.95 -4.47 2.27
CA GLY A 140 2.26 -4.12 3.52
C GLY A 140 1.51 -5.29 4.15
N ARG A 141 1.70 -6.53 3.66
CA ARG A 141 0.98 -7.74 4.12
C ARG A 141 1.07 -7.98 5.62
N MET A 142 2.24 -7.73 6.22
CA MET A 142 2.40 -7.84 7.66
C MET A 142 1.51 -6.84 8.42
N LEU A 143 1.46 -5.59 7.94
CA LEU A 143 0.62 -4.54 8.52
C LEU A 143 -0.87 -4.83 8.30
N LEU A 144 -1.26 -5.46 7.18
CA LEU A 144 -2.62 -5.97 6.98
C LEU A 144 -2.97 -7.05 8.03
N ALA A 145 -2.07 -7.99 8.31
CA ALA A 145 -2.28 -9.01 9.33
C ALA A 145 -2.42 -8.41 10.74
N ALA A 146 -1.63 -7.38 11.07
CA ALA A 146 -1.79 -6.61 12.31
C ALA A 146 -3.14 -5.87 12.36
N ALA A 147 -3.55 -5.25 11.24
CA ALA A 147 -4.82 -4.52 11.15
C ALA A 147 -6.05 -5.42 11.28
N LYS A 148 -5.97 -6.67 10.81
CA LYS A 148 -7.02 -7.68 11.00
C LYS A 148 -7.39 -7.90 12.47
N ASN A 149 -6.43 -7.75 13.37
CA ASN A 149 -6.63 -7.91 14.82
C ASN A 149 -6.90 -6.57 15.53
N SER A 150 -6.42 -5.44 15.00
CA SER A 150 -6.55 -4.12 15.65
C SER A 150 -6.71 -3.00 14.61
N PRO A 151 -7.88 -2.89 13.95
CA PRO A 151 -8.08 -1.99 12.81
C PRO A 151 -8.07 -0.49 13.19
N ASP A 152 -8.31 -0.18 14.46
CA ASP A 152 -8.35 1.20 14.99
C ASP A 152 -6.94 1.84 15.15
N ASN A 153 -5.89 1.15 14.74
CA ASN A 153 -4.49 1.59 14.86
C ASN A 153 -4.02 2.43 13.68
N PHE A 154 -2.87 3.07 13.90
CA PHE A 154 -2.13 3.76 12.86
C PHE A 154 -0.98 2.87 12.36
N PHE A 155 -0.91 2.65 11.06
CA PHE A 155 0.05 1.76 10.41
C PHE A 155 1.07 2.56 9.61
N PHE A 156 2.33 2.19 9.73
CA PHE A 156 3.45 2.90 9.12
C PHE A 156 4.34 1.87 8.42
N GLY A 157 4.40 1.95 7.10
CA GLY A 157 5.29 1.12 6.30
C GLY A 157 6.40 1.95 5.68
N ALA A 158 7.59 1.37 5.53
CA ALA A 158 8.64 1.91 4.67
C ALA A 158 9.15 0.83 3.72
N ASP A 159 9.45 1.19 2.48
CA ASP A 159 10.11 0.30 1.54
C ASP A 159 10.99 1.08 0.56
N ASN A 160 12.12 0.49 0.17
CA ASN A 160 13.06 1.07 -0.78
C ASN A 160 12.60 0.90 -2.24
N ASP A 161 11.77 -0.09 -2.52
CA ASP A 161 11.19 -0.33 -3.83
C ASP A 161 9.87 0.44 -4.01
N LEU A 162 9.81 1.26 -5.06
CA LEU A 162 8.63 2.07 -5.38
C LEU A 162 7.37 1.24 -5.68
N THR A 163 7.52 0.06 -6.29
CA THR A 163 6.38 -0.83 -6.58
C THR A 163 5.80 -1.36 -5.27
N CYS A 164 6.66 -1.77 -4.34
CA CYS A 164 6.29 -2.21 -3.00
C CYS A 164 5.56 -1.11 -2.21
N ALA A 165 6.15 0.08 -2.14
CA ALA A 165 5.51 1.22 -1.46
C ALA A 165 4.13 1.55 -2.05
N ARG A 166 3.97 1.48 -3.39
CA ARG A 166 2.65 1.65 -4.04
C ARG A 166 1.67 0.52 -3.73
N MET A 167 2.12 -0.74 -3.71
CA MET A 167 1.28 -1.88 -3.33
C MET A 167 0.77 -1.70 -1.90
N ALA A 168 1.66 -1.39 -0.95
CA ALA A 168 1.31 -1.13 0.44
C ALA A 168 0.32 0.03 0.58
N THR A 169 0.55 1.14 -0.14
CA THR A 169 -0.36 2.30 -0.14
C THR A 169 -1.77 1.92 -0.61
N LEU A 170 -1.86 1.16 -1.71
CA LEU A 170 -3.16 0.75 -2.26
C LEU A 170 -3.85 -0.29 -1.34
N ASN A 171 -3.08 -1.23 -0.79
CA ASN A 171 -3.57 -2.20 0.19
C ASN A 171 -4.11 -1.50 1.45
N PHE A 172 -3.43 -0.48 1.95
CA PHE A 172 -3.88 0.32 3.08
C PHE A 172 -5.22 0.98 2.79
N PHE A 173 -5.32 1.66 1.65
CA PHE A 173 -6.53 2.39 1.30
C PHE A 173 -7.73 1.46 1.12
N LEU A 174 -7.57 0.38 0.34
CA LEU A 174 -8.66 -0.55 0.06
C LEU A 174 -9.18 -1.26 1.33
N ASN A 175 -8.29 -1.55 2.29
CA ASN A 175 -8.65 -2.20 3.56
C ASN A 175 -8.98 -1.20 4.69
N GLY A 176 -9.03 0.10 4.41
CA GLY A 176 -9.43 1.12 5.39
C GLY A 176 -8.40 1.39 6.50
N LEU A 177 -7.14 1.01 6.31
CA LEU A 177 -6.07 1.34 7.25
C LEU A 177 -5.84 2.85 7.30
N ARG A 178 -5.36 3.32 8.45
CA ARG A 178 -4.99 4.71 8.68
C ARG A 178 -3.49 4.79 8.92
N GLY A 179 -2.80 5.71 8.25
CA GLY A 179 -1.38 5.94 8.50
C GLY A 179 -0.61 6.32 7.26
N GLU A 180 0.60 5.78 7.11
CA GLU A 180 1.58 6.26 6.14
C GLU A 180 2.37 5.12 5.50
N VAL A 181 2.71 5.28 4.22
CA VAL A 181 3.70 4.44 3.54
C VAL A 181 4.79 5.34 2.96
N ALA A 182 6.03 5.13 3.40
CA ALA A 182 7.21 5.84 2.93
C ALA A 182 7.94 5.04 1.83
N TRP A 183 8.22 5.69 0.71
CA TRP A 183 9.20 5.21 -0.26
C TRP A 183 10.56 5.80 0.13
N MET A 184 11.36 4.99 0.82
CA MET A 184 12.62 5.42 1.41
C MET A 184 13.57 4.24 1.63
N ASN A 185 14.86 4.53 1.73
CA ASN A 185 15.82 3.59 2.27
C ASN A 185 15.89 3.74 3.79
N SER A 186 15.32 2.77 4.51
CA SER A 186 15.27 2.79 5.98
C SER A 186 16.61 2.55 6.68
N LEU A 187 17.64 2.09 5.97
CA LEU A 187 18.99 1.92 6.54
C LEU A 187 19.79 3.23 6.48
N SER A 188 19.74 3.93 5.34
CA SER A 188 20.44 5.20 5.16
C SER A 188 19.63 6.42 5.60
N ASN A 189 18.33 6.24 5.88
CA ASN A 189 17.35 7.32 5.93
C ASN A 189 17.53 8.19 4.68
N GLU A 190 17.26 7.64 3.50
CA GLU A 190 17.16 8.42 2.26
C GLU A 190 15.69 8.43 1.82
N TRP A 191 15.11 9.62 1.68
CA TRP A 191 13.69 9.80 1.35
C TRP A 191 13.52 10.01 -0.15
N TYR A 192 12.57 9.29 -0.75
CA TYR A 192 12.21 9.44 -2.16
C TYR A 192 10.77 9.93 -2.36
N GLY A 193 9.87 9.65 -1.41
CA GLY A 193 8.48 10.08 -1.41
C GLY A 193 7.64 9.30 -0.40
N GLY A 194 6.35 9.58 -0.31
CA GLY A 194 5.46 8.79 0.54
C GLY A 194 3.99 9.17 0.36
N TRP A 195 3.11 8.42 1.03
CA TRP A 195 1.67 8.65 1.01
C TRP A 195 1.08 8.54 2.40
N GLN A 196 0.23 9.51 2.76
CA GLN A 196 -0.71 9.36 3.87
C GLN A 196 -2.02 8.74 3.37
N VAL A 197 -2.57 7.84 4.17
CA VAL A 197 -3.80 7.12 3.87
C VAL A 197 -4.76 7.27 5.06
N ASN A 198 -5.94 7.83 4.82
CA ASN A 198 -7.04 7.92 5.80
C ASN A 198 -6.69 8.60 7.15
N VAL A 199 -5.63 9.41 7.20
CA VAL A 199 -5.22 10.14 8.43
C VAL A 199 -6.09 11.38 8.63
N ASN A 200 -6.21 12.20 7.59
CA ASN A 200 -6.94 13.47 7.58
C ASN A 200 -8.18 13.38 6.67
N GLY A 201 -9.02 12.39 6.96
CA GLY A 201 -10.19 12.02 6.16
C GLY A 201 -9.88 10.99 5.06
N LEU A 202 -10.94 10.46 4.44
CA LEU A 202 -10.86 9.37 3.46
C LEU A 202 -10.06 9.78 2.23
N GLY A 203 -9.06 8.98 1.85
CA GLY A 203 -8.26 9.18 0.64
C GLY A 203 -6.77 8.94 0.84
N ILE A 204 -6.07 8.96 -0.29
CA ILE A 204 -4.60 8.90 -0.39
C ILE A 204 -4.07 10.28 -0.74
N VAL A 205 -2.97 10.69 -0.14
CA VAL A 205 -2.32 11.99 -0.40
C VAL A 205 -0.81 11.79 -0.43
N PRO A 206 -0.11 12.22 -1.49
CA PRO A 206 1.35 12.24 -1.49
C PRO A 206 1.85 13.19 -0.41
N ILE A 207 2.94 12.83 0.25
CA ILE A 207 3.55 13.64 1.29
C ILE A 207 5.02 13.93 1.00
N GLU A 208 5.43 15.13 1.41
CA GLU A 208 6.82 15.52 1.46
C GLU A 208 7.49 15.01 2.73
N LYS A 209 8.82 15.00 2.72
CA LYS A 209 9.66 14.51 3.81
C LYS A 209 9.31 15.12 5.16
N GLU A 210 9.04 16.42 5.19
CA GLU A 210 8.75 17.17 6.42
C GLU A 210 7.42 16.76 7.05
N GLN A 211 6.51 16.16 6.26
CA GLN A 211 5.19 15.71 6.69
C GLN A 211 5.19 14.24 7.14
N SER A 212 6.29 13.50 6.91
CA SER A 212 6.40 12.08 7.21
C SER A 212 6.60 11.84 8.70
N TYR A 213 5.66 11.11 9.33
CA TYR A 213 5.85 10.63 10.69
C TYR A 213 6.96 9.58 10.75
N SER A 214 6.98 8.67 9.76
CA SER A 214 7.95 7.57 9.65
C SER A 214 9.39 8.07 9.55
N TRP A 215 9.59 9.21 8.89
CA TRP A 215 10.90 9.85 8.78
C TRP A 215 11.37 10.44 10.11
N HIS A 216 10.52 11.24 10.76
CA HIS A 216 10.87 11.93 12.01
C HIS A 216 10.93 11.00 13.23
N ASN A 217 10.19 9.90 13.20
CA ASN A 217 10.05 8.98 14.35
C ASN A 217 10.46 7.56 13.97
N GLY A 218 11.34 7.42 12.98
CA GLY A 218 11.83 6.14 12.48
C GLY A 218 12.36 5.26 13.62
N ALA A 219 12.53 3.96 13.33
CA ALA A 219 12.83 2.95 14.34
C ALA A 219 14.03 3.25 15.28
N LEU A 220 14.90 4.19 14.91
CA LEU A 220 16.15 4.52 15.60
C LEU A 220 16.05 5.66 16.65
N GLU A 221 15.05 6.54 16.63
CA GLU A 221 14.95 7.68 17.58
C GLU A 221 14.14 7.33 18.84
N GLN A 222 14.39 6.16 19.43
CA GLN A 222 13.59 5.67 20.56
C GLN A 222 14.03 6.14 21.95
N LYS A 223 15.11 6.92 22.13
CA LYS A 223 15.68 7.06 23.48
C LYS A 223 15.24 8.23 24.34
N GLU A 224 14.86 9.39 23.83
CA GLU A 224 14.56 10.51 24.74
C GLU A 224 13.43 11.40 24.21
N ASN A 225 12.42 11.61 25.07
CA ASN A 225 11.24 12.48 24.94
C ASN A 225 9.99 11.92 24.26
N LYS A 226 9.03 11.47 25.09
CA LYS A 226 7.61 11.43 24.75
C LYS A 226 6.81 12.39 25.64
N PRO A 227 6.43 13.59 25.19
CA PRO A 227 5.24 14.25 25.67
C PRO A 227 4.07 13.87 24.74
N ASN A 228 3.09 13.17 25.30
CA ASN A 228 1.76 12.84 24.73
C ASN A 228 1.63 11.62 23.77
N GLY A 229 1.29 10.47 24.36
CA GLY A 229 0.10 9.67 24.00
C GLY A 229 0.16 8.71 22.80
N GLY A 230 0.46 7.42 23.07
CA GLY A 230 0.29 6.26 22.17
C GLY A 230 1.39 5.22 22.33
N GLU A 231 1.05 3.94 22.58
CA GLU A 231 2.03 2.84 22.50
C GLU A 231 2.45 2.65 21.02
N GLN A 232 3.75 2.44 20.77
CA GLN A 232 4.31 2.20 19.43
C GLN A 232 4.94 0.81 19.40
N PHE A 233 4.65 0.04 18.36
CA PHE A 233 5.13 -1.31 18.10
C PHE A 233 5.87 -1.33 16.78
N THR A 234 7.03 -1.95 16.76
CA THR A 234 7.72 -2.32 15.52
C THR A 234 7.48 -3.80 15.30
N LEU A 235 7.09 -4.19 14.10
CA LEU A 235 6.82 -5.61 13.82
C LEU A 235 8.09 -6.45 13.72
N PHE A 236 9.28 -5.84 13.51
CA PHE A 236 10.61 -6.47 13.53
C PHE A 236 11.73 -5.45 13.85
#